data_AF-A0A1M5SMI9-F1
#
_entry.id   AF-A0A1M5SMI9-F1
#
_cell.length_a   1.000
_cell.length_b   1.000
_cell.length_c   1.000
_cell.angle_alpha   90.00
_cell.angle_beta   90.00
_cell.angle_gamma   90.00
#
_symmetry.space_group_name_H-M   'P 1'
#
loop_
_entity.id
_entity.type
_entity.pdbx_description
1 polymer ?
#
loop_
_entity_poly.entity_id
_entity_poly.type
_entity_poly.pdbx_seq_one_letter_code
_entity_poly.pdbx_strand_id
1 'polypeptide(L)'
;MRTFVVIRNCLIFVLGVFLFEFYLDYRLPEENNLLLFFVAIPVVWATISQLWTSYGYSDIDNKAILICTHILSMMMLLGTVFLVSAILNTVSDFLDPVGVIMFHFVGWTVIAAMILYDIVDSGR
;
A
#
# COMPACT_ATOMS: atom_id res chain seq x y z
N MET A 1 11.57 11.97 -14.45
CA MET A 1 11.43 11.19 -13.20
C MET A 1 10.00 11.18 -12.71
N ARG A 2 9.47 12.34 -12.29
CA ARG A 2 8.14 12.50 -11.70
C ARG A 2 6.99 11.87 -12.48
N THR A 3 6.88 12.13 -13.79
CA THR A 3 5.80 11.56 -14.63
C THR A 3 5.79 10.03 -14.62
N PHE A 4 6.98 9.41 -14.65
CA PHE A 4 7.10 7.95 -14.55
C PHE A 4 6.61 7.44 -13.19
N VAL A 5 7.00 8.10 -12.10
CA VAL A 5 6.56 7.75 -10.74
C VAL A 5 5.03 7.86 -10.59
N VAL A 6 4.43 8.93 -11.11
CA VAL A 6 2.96 9.13 -11.11
C VAL A 6 2.27 7.98 -11.83
N ILE A 7 2.63 7.72 -13.09
CA ILE A 7 1.97 6.69 -13.91
C ILE A 7 2.13 5.32 -13.25
N ARG A 8 3.35 4.98 -12.82
CA ARG A 8 3.67 3.72 -12.16
C ARG A 8 2.83 3.54 -10.89
N ASN A 9 2.73 4.56 -10.05
CA ASN A 9 2.03 4.45 -8.76
C ASN A 9 0.52 4.31 -8.97
N CYS A 10 -0.05 5.11 -9.88
CA CYS A 10 -1.45 5.00 -10.24
C CYS A 10 -1.78 3.63 -10.84
N LEU A 11 -0.91 3.07 -11.70
CA LEU A 11 -1.10 1.72 -12.24
C LEU A 11 -1.06 0.65 -11.17
N ILE A 12 -0.07 0.69 -10.27
CA ILE A 12 0.02 -0.27 -9.15
C ILE A 12 -1.21 -0.19 -8.26
N PHE A 13 -1.69 1.02 -7.97
CA PHE A 13 -2.88 1.21 -7.15
C PHE A 13 -4.13 0.66 -7.83
N VAL A 14 -4.44 1.13 -9.04
CA VAL A 14 -5.68 0.76 -9.73
C VAL A 14 -5.69 -0.73 -10.08
N LEU A 15 -4.61 -1.24 -10.66
CA LEU A 15 -4.53 -2.66 -11.04
C LEU A 15 -4.40 -3.57 -9.81
N GLY A 16 -3.68 -3.13 -8.78
CA GLY A 16 -3.53 -3.90 -7.55
C GLY A 16 -4.83 -4.01 -6.78
N VAL A 17 -5.54 -2.90 -6.58
CA VAL A 17 -6.88 -2.92 -5.97
C VAL A 17 -7.84 -3.75 -6.80
N PHE A 18 -7.88 -3.55 -8.12
CA PHE A 18 -8.70 -4.38 -9.00
C PHE A 18 -8.40 -5.88 -8.84
N LEU A 19 -7.12 -6.25 -8.85
CA LEU A 19 -6.68 -7.64 -8.77
C LEU A 19 -6.98 -8.25 -7.39
N PHE A 20 -6.52 -7.63 -6.31
CA PHE A 20 -6.58 -8.22 -4.97
C PHE A 20 -7.95 -8.05 -4.31
N GLU A 21 -8.58 -6.89 -4.49
CA GLU A 21 -9.84 -6.55 -3.82
C GLU A 21 -11.05 -7.11 -4.58
N PHE A 22 -11.08 -6.99 -5.91
CA PHE A 22 -12.27 -7.32 -6.70
C PHE A 22 -12.18 -8.61 -7.51
N TYR A 23 -11.02 -8.90 -8.13
CA TYR A 23 -10.88 -10.08 -8.98
C TYR A 23 -10.60 -11.35 -8.19
N LEU A 24 -9.62 -11.28 -7.27
CA LEU A 24 -9.27 -12.41 -6.41
C LEU A 24 -10.14 -12.48 -5.15
N ASP A 25 -10.78 -11.37 -4.76
CA ASP A 25 -11.45 -11.21 -3.47
C ASP A 25 -10.59 -11.82 -2.34
N TYR A 26 -9.33 -11.38 -2.26
CA TYR A 26 -8.37 -12.03 -1.39
C TYR A 26 -8.73 -11.77 0.07
N ARG A 27 -8.86 -12.85 0.84
CA ARG A 27 -9.17 -12.80 2.28
C ARG A 27 -8.12 -13.54 3.06
N LEU A 28 -7.82 -13.02 4.24
CA LEU A 28 -6.99 -13.72 5.22
C LEU A 28 -7.76 -14.94 5.77
N PRO A 29 -7.07 -16.05 6.08
CA PRO A 29 -7.71 -17.26 6.58
C PRO A 29 -8.45 -17.01 7.90
N GLU A 30 -9.63 -17.65 8.04
CA GLU A 30 -10.53 -17.53 9.19
C GLU A 30 -10.00 -18.15 10.48
N GLU A 31 -8.92 -18.93 10.41
CA GLU A 31 -8.27 -19.49 11.60
C GLU A 31 -7.88 -18.32 12.51
N ASN A 32 -8.52 -18.26 13.69
CA ASN A 32 -8.49 -17.20 14.72
C ASN A 32 -7.08 -16.85 15.24
N ASN A 33 -6.19 -16.44 14.34
CA ASN A 33 -4.89 -15.93 14.67
C ASN A 33 -5.06 -14.42 14.90
N LEU A 34 -5.72 -14.09 16.01
CA LEU A 34 -5.86 -12.71 16.50
C LEU A 34 -4.50 -12.00 16.54
N LEU A 35 -3.42 -12.75 16.81
CA LEU A 35 -2.04 -12.26 16.72
C LEU A 35 -1.65 -11.77 15.32
N LEU A 36 -2.09 -12.46 14.26
CA LEU A 36 -1.83 -12.04 12.88
C LEU A 36 -2.55 -10.72 12.58
N PHE A 37 -3.83 -10.62 12.93
CA PHE A 37 -4.67 -9.44 12.68
C PHE A 37 -4.30 -8.22 13.52
N PHE A 38 -4.07 -8.39 14.82
CA PHE A 38 -3.88 -7.29 15.75
C PHE A 38 -2.41 -6.93 16.00
N VAL A 39 -1.46 -7.80 15.62
CA VAL A 39 -0.04 -7.56 15.87
C VAL A 39 0.77 -7.61 14.58
N ALA A 40 0.81 -8.75 13.90
CA ALA A 40 1.74 -8.94 12.79
C ALA A 40 1.46 -8.00 11.61
N ILE A 41 0.22 -7.91 11.16
CA ILE A 41 -0.18 -7.07 10.02
C ILE A 41 0.06 -5.58 10.32
N PRO A 42 -0.43 -5.02 11.45
CA PRO A 42 -0.12 -3.64 11.82
C PRO A 42 1.38 -3.35 11.94
N VAL A 43 2.16 -4.28 12.50
CA VAL A 43 3.62 -4.10 12.65
C VAL A 43 4.32 -4.11 11.29
N VAL A 44 3.99 -5.07 10.41
CA VAL A 44 4.56 -5.12 9.05
C VAL A 44 4.20 -3.85 8.29
N TRP A 45 2.94 -3.42 8.36
CA TRP A 45 2.48 -2.22 7.67
C TRP A 45 3.12 -0.94 8.22
N ALA A 46 3.23 -0.80 9.55
CA ALA A 46 3.91 0.32 10.19
C ALA A 46 5.39 0.37 9.79
N THR A 47 6.05 -0.79 9.74
CA THR A 47 7.46 -0.89 9.31
C THR A 47 7.61 -0.48 7.84
N ILE A 48 6.73 -0.94 6.95
CA ILE A 48 6.73 -0.53 5.54
C ILE A 48 6.53 0.99 5.42
N SER A 49 5.56 1.54 6.15
CA SER A 49 5.25 2.98 6.11
C SER A 49 6.38 3.84 6.68
N GLN A 50 7.04 3.36 7.74
CA GLN A 50 8.21 4.02 8.31
C GLN A 50 9.39 3.97 7.34
N LEU A 51 9.68 2.82 6.73
CA LEU A 51 10.72 2.70 5.71
C LEU A 51 10.43 3.65 4.54
N TRP A 52 9.19 3.67 4.05
CA TRP A 52 8.75 4.57 2.97
C TRP A 52 9.05 6.04 3.23
N THR A 53 8.88 6.49 4.47
CA THR A 53 9.06 7.90 4.86
C THR A 53 10.48 8.22 5.33
N SER A 54 11.35 7.21 5.47
CA SER A 54 12.70 7.37 6.04
C SER A 54 13.79 7.77 5.06
N TYR A 55 13.53 7.70 3.75
CA TYR A 55 14.48 8.08 2.71
C TYR A 55 13.77 8.79 1.57
N GLY A 56 14.44 9.78 0.97
CA GLY A 56 13.93 10.53 -0.17
C GLY A 56 14.81 10.38 -1.42
N TYR A 57 14.22 10.48 -2.60
CA TYR A 57 14.96 10.47 -3.87
C TYR A 57 15.96 11.62 -3.97
N SER A 58 15.72 12.74 -3.28
CA SER A 58 16.62 13.91 -3.28
C SER A 58 17.97 13.66 -2.63
N ASP A 59 18.08 12.64 -1.78
CA ASP A 59 19.24 12.41 -0.93
C ASP A 59 20.22 11.40 -1.55
N ILE A 60 19.93 10.93 -2.78
CA ILE A 60 20.62 9.81 -3.43
C ILE A 60 21.36 10.28 -4.69
N ASP A 61 22.68 10.46 -4.57
CA ASP A 61 23.54 10.84 -5.70
C ASP A 61 23.93 9.66 -6.62
N ASN A 62 23.79 8.42 -6.15
CA ASN A 62 24.20 7.22 -6.89
C ASN A 62 23.05 6.62 -7.69
N LYS A 63 23.21 6.52 -9.02
CA LYS A 63 22.21 5.95 -9.95
C LYS A 63 21.81 4.51 -9.61
N ALA A 64 22.74 3.67 -9.14
CA ALA A 64 22.43 2.29 -8.78
C ALA A 64 21.52 2.25 -7.54
N ILE A 65 21.85 3.06 -6.53
CA ILE A 65 21.03 3.18 -5.31
C ILE A 65 19.65 3.75 -5.67
N LEU A 66 19.60 4.73 -6.58
CA LEU A 66 18.34 5.32 -7.05
C LEU A 66 17.40 4.27 -7.67
N ILE A 67 17.94 3.37 -8.50
CA ILE A 67 17.16 2.27 -9.08
C ILE A 67 16.67 1.31 -7.99
N CYS A 68 17.54 0.94 -7.04
CA CYS A 68 17.16 0.10 -5.92
C CYS A 68 16.03 0.73 -5.09
N THR A 69 16.11 2.03 -4.84
CA THR A 69 15.06 2.81 -4.15
C THR A 69 13.74 2.76 -4.92
N HIS A 70 13.75 2.95 -6.24
CA HIS A 70 12.53 2.83 -7.03
C HIS A 70 11.91 1.42 -6.95
N ILE A 71 12.71 0.37 -7.09
CA ILE A 71 12.23 -1.01 -6.98
C ILE A 71 11.65 -1.27 -5.59
N LEU A 72 12.34 -0.81 -4.54
CA LEU A 72 11.88 -0.97 -3.17
C LEU A 72 10.56 -0.24 -2.92
N SER A 73 10.43 1.02 -3.36
CA SER A 73 9.17 1.77 -3.31
C SER A 73 8.06 1.09 -4.11
N MET A 74 8.37 0.45 -5.25
CA MET A 74 7.38 -0.34 -5.99
C MET A 74 6.87 -1.53 -5.19
N MET A 75 7.79 -2.30 -4.59
CA MET A 75 7.46 -3.48 -3.81
C MET A 75 6.68 -3.14 -2.55
N MET A 76 7.06 -2.07 -1.86
CA MET A 76 6.34 -1.58 -0.67
C MET A 76 4.92 -1.09 -1.00
N LEU A 77 4.71 -0.44 -2.16
CA LEU A 77 3.39 0.03 -2.56
C LEU A 77 2.50 -1.15 -2.90
N LEU A 78 3.02 -2.10 -3.67
CA LEU A 78 2.32 -3.33 -4.01
C LEU A 78 1.95 -4.12 -2.75
N GLY A 79 2.89 -4.27 -1.81
CA GLY A 79 2.65 -4.94 -0.53
C GLY A 79 1.60 -4.23 0.32
N THR A 80 1.61 -2.89 0.31
CA THR A 80 0.60 -2.09 1.01
C THR A 80 -0.78 -2.24 0.37
N VAL A 81 -0.88 -2.16 -0.96
CA VAL A 81 -2.14 -2.38 -1.70
C VAL A 81 -2.70 -3.78 -1.39
N PHE A 82 -1.86 -4.80 -1.44
CA PHE A 82 -2.25 -6.17 -1.08
C PHE A 82 -2.76 -6.26 0.36
N LEU A 83 -1.98 -5.79 1.35
CA LEU A 83 -2.34 -5.87 2.76
C LEU A 83 -3.65 -5.13 3.06
N VAL A 84 -3.79 -3.90 2.55
CA VAL A 84 -5.01 -3.12 2.73
C VAL A 84 -6.20 -3.85 2.10
N SER A 85 -6.09 -4.28 0.84
CA SER A 85 -7.19 -4.99 0.16
C SER A 85 -7.61 -6.26 0.92
N ALA A 86 -6.63 -7.05 1.38
CA ALA A 86 -6.89 -8.27 2.12
C ALA A 86 -7.60 -8.01 3.46
N ILE A 87 -7.19 -6.97 4.19
CA ILE A 87 -7.83 -6.57 5.45
C ILE A 87 -9.26 -6.08 5.19
N LEU A 88 -9.46 -5.23 4.18
CA LEU A 88 -10.77 -4.67 3.85
C LEU A 88 -11.77 -5.77 3.52
N ASN A 89 -11.38 -6.72 2.66
CA ASN A 89 -12.25 -7.83 2.28
C ASN A 89 -12.55 -8.75 3.48
N THR A 90 -11.56 -9.03 4.33
CA THR A 90 -11.80 -9.85 5.54
C THR A 90 -12.68 -9.15 6.57
N VAL A 91 -12.54 -7.84 6.76
CA VAL A 91 -13.36 -7.09 7.72
C VAL A 91 -14.78 -6.85 7.19
N SER A 92 -14.97 -6.89 5.87
CA SER A 92 -16.25 -6.60 5.23
C SER A 92 -17.41 -7.49 5.70
N ASP A 93 -17.11 -8.74 6.08
CA ASP A 93 -18.13 -9.70 6.57
C ASP A 93 -18.68 -9.33 7.96
N PHE A 94 -17.98 -8.46 8.71
CA PHE A 94 -18.36 -8.04 10.07
C PHE A 94 -19.01 -6.66 10.13
N LEU A 95 -19.04 -5.93 9.02
CA LEU A 95 -19.54 -4.55 8.95
C LEU A 95 -20.88 -4.49 8.21
N ASP A 96 -21.67 -3.48 8.52
CA ASP A 96 -22.84 -3.13 7.74
C ASP A 96 -22.42 -2.49 6.39
N PRO A 97 -23.30 -2.42 5.37
CA PRO A 97 -22.92 -1.92 4.05
C PRO A 97 -22.32 -0.51 4.04
N VAL A 98 -22.77 0.37 4.94
CA VAL A 98 -22.21 1.72 5.08
C VAL A 98 -20.82 1.65 5.70
N GLY A 99 -20.64 0.85 6.76
CA GLY A 99 -19.36 0.58 7.38
C GLY A 99 -18.34 0.05 6.39
N VAL A 100 -18.71 -0.92 5.56
CA VAL A 100 -17.86 -1.47 4.48
C VAL A 100 -17.37 -0.33 3.59
N ILE A 101 -18.28 0.44 2.99
CA ILE A 101 -17.92 1.53 2.06
C ILE A 101 -16.95 2.52 2.72
N MET A 102 -17.25 2.96 3.95
CA MET A 102 -16.38 3.89 4.67
C MET A 102 -14.99 3.31 4.95
N PHE A 103 -14.91 2.02 5.30
CA PHE A 103 -13.64 1.36 5.57
C PHE A 103 -12.78 1.25 4.31
N HIS A 104 -13.38 0.94 3.16
CA HIS A 104 -12.68 0.97 1.86
C HIS A 104 -12.13 2.37 1.55
N PHE A 105 -12.92 3.43 1.78
CA PHE A 105 -12.43 4.80 1.62
C PHE A 105 -11.23 5.11 2.51
N VAL A 106 -11.23 4.65 3.77
CA VAL A 106 -10.08 4.83 4.68
C VAL A 106 -8.85 4.13 4.12
N GLY A 107 -8.96 2.86 3.72
CA GLY A 107 -7.85 2.08 3.17
C GLY A 107 -7.26 2.72 1.90
N TRP A 108 -8.11 3.10 0.95
CA TRP A 108 -7.69 3.76 -0.29
C TRP A 108 -7.06 5.13 -0.04
N THR A 109 -7.55 5.88 0.96
CA THR A 109 -6.97 7.19 1.32
C THR A 109 -5.53 7.03 1.80
N VAL A 110 -5.22 5.97 2.56
CA VAL A 110 -3.83 5.74 3.00
C VAL A 110 -2.93 5.42 1.82
N ILE A 111 -3.38 4.56 0.90
CA ILE A 111 -2.60 4.25 -0.31
C ILE A 111 -2.39 5.52 -1.15
N ALA A 112 -3.43 6.32 -1.34
CA ALA A 112 -3.35 7.58 -2.08
C ALA A 112 -2.39 8.58 -1.44
N ALA A 113 -2.35 8.65 -0.10
CA ALA A 113 -1.41 9.49 0.63
C ALA A 113 0.05 9.06 0.41
N MET A 114 0.33 7.75 0.42
CA MET A 114 1.67 7.22 0.12
C MET A 114 2.10 7.53 -1.33
N ILE A 115 1.17 7.42 -2.29
CA ILE A 115 1.43 7.78 -3.69
C ILE A 115 1.74 9.28 -3.82
N LEU A 116 0.97 10.14 -3.15
CA LEU A 116 1.20 11.57 -3.15
C LEU A 116 2.57 11.91 -2.58
N TYR A 117 2.97 11.27 -1.48
CA TYR A 117 4.30 11.43 -0.89
C TYR A 117 5.42 11.12 -1.90
N ASP A 118 5.36 9.96 -2.56
CA ASP A 118 6.35 9.52 -3.57
C ASP A 118 6.41 10.46 -4.79
N ILE A 119 5.27 11.03 -5.18
CA ILE A 119 5.18 12.01 -6.28
C ILE A 119 5.82 13.35 -5.89
N VAL A 120 5.63 13.79 -4.65
CA VAL A 120 6.21 15.04 -4.13
C VAL A 120 7.72 14.88 -4.00
N ASP A 121 8.16 13.75 -3.44
CA ASP A 121 9.57 13.45 -3.21
C ASP A 121 10.36 13.27 -4.51
N SER A 122 9.76 12.64 -5.53
CA SER A 122 10.39 12.45 -6.86
C SER A 122 10.42 13.68 -7.77
N GLY A 123 9.92 14.82 -7.29
CA GLY A 123 9.72 16.04 -8.06
C GLY A 123 10.82 17.09 -7.97
N ARG A 124 11.88 16.87 -7.18
CA ARG A 124 13.08 17.72 -7.13
C ARG A 124 14.15 17.24 -8.10
#